data_AF-A0A1V6I5R7-F1
#
_entry.id   AF-A0A1V6I5R7-F1
#
_cell.length_a   1.000
_cell.length_b   1.000
_cell.length_c   1.000
_cell.angle_alpha   90.00
_cell.angle_beta   90.00
_cell.angle_gamma   90.00
#
_symmetry.space_group_name_H-M   'P 1'
#
loop_
_entity.id
_entity.type
_entity.pdbx_description
1 polymer ?
#
loop_
_entity_poly.entity_id
_entity_poly.type
_entity_poly.pdbx_seq_one_letter_code
_entity_poly.pdbx_strand_id
1 'polypeptide(L)'
;MEKIDYLFSLLNRPIRIAGMVKNTGAPGGGPFIINDENGDESLQIIESAQVNMNDPSQKKIWDSSTHFNPVDIVCYPYNYVGEKFNLLDYIMTDTYFISDKSFKGKDILALEHPGLWNGAMGYWLTIFVNVPLTTFNPVKELKDLLNEGHCS
;
A
#
# COMPACT_ATOMS: atom_id res chain seq x y z
N MET A 1 15.01 26.47 -6.36
CA MET A 1 13.82 26.23 -5.53
C MET A 1 14.16 26.69 -4.13
N GLU A 2 13.42 27.63 -3.56
CA GLU A 2 13.68 28.03 -2.17
C GLU A 2 13.25 26.90 -1.23
N LYS A 3 13.86 26.81 -0.03
CA LYS A 3 13.55 25.73 0.94
C LYS A 3 12.05 25.66 1.29
N ILE A 4 11.38 26.80 1.27
CA ILE A 4 9.94 26.90 1.56
C ILE A 4 9.13 26.21 0.46
N ASP A 5 9.44 26.46 -0.81
CA ASP A 5 8.74 25.84 -1.94
C ASP A 5 8.88 24.32 -1.93
N TYR A 6 10.07 23.81 -1.58
CA TYR A 6 10.33 22.38 -1.45
C TYR A 6 9.53 21.75 -0.31
N LEU A 7 9.53 22.37 0.88
CA LEU A 7 8.71 21.88 1.99
C LEU A 7 7.21 21.93 1.67
N PHE A 8 6.78 22.97 0.96
CA PHE A 8 5.41 23.10 0.54
C PHE A 8 5.00 22.01 -0.46
N SER A 9 5.84 21.68 -1.45
CA SER A 9 5.53 20.60 -2.39
C SER A 9 5.48 19.23 -1.70
N LEU A 10 6.28 19.01 -0.66
CA LEU A 10 6.26 17.78 0.13
C LEU A 10 5.03 17.64 1.03
N LEU A 11 4.51 18.74 1.57
CA LEU A 11 3.41 18.73 2.54
C LEU A 11 2.03 18.99 1.92
N ASN A 12 1.96 19.71 0.80
CA ASN A 12 0.71 20.02 0.12
C ASN A 12 0.35 18.94 -0.92
N ARG A 13 0.00 17.76 -0.42
CA ARG A 13 -0.34 16.57 -1.21
C ARG A 13 -1.61 15.91 -0.67
N PRO A 14 -2.33 15.11 -1.47
CA PRO A 14 -3.45 14.33 -0.96
C PRO A 14 -2.99 13.36 0.14
N ILE A 15 -3.86 13.11 1.12
CA ILE A 15 -3.54 12.33 2.32
C ILE A 15 -4.35 11.03 2.31
N ARG A 16 -3.72 9.93 2.69
CA ARG A 16 -4.39 8.68 3.04
C ARG A 16 -4.03 8.25 4.46
N ILE A 17 -5.05 7.88 5.22
CA ILE A 17 -4.91 7.28 6.53
C ILE A 17 -5.25 5.79 6.35
N ALA A 18 -4.27 4.94 6.54
CA ALA A 18 -4.39 3.50 6.38
C ALA A 18 -4.43 2.81 7.75
N GLY A 19 -5.55 2.15 8.04
CA GLY A 19 -5.68 1.27 9.19
C GLY A 19 -4.75 0.07 9.04
N MET A 20 -4.07 -0.32 10.11
CA MET A 20 -3.15 -1.44 10.13
C MET A 20 -3.56 -2.37 11.27
N VAL A 21 -3.76 -3.66 10.97
CA VAL A 21 -4.10 -4.68 11.97
C VAL A 21 -2.92 -5.62 12.17
N LYS A 22 -2.79 -6.19 13.37
CA LYS A 22 -1.74 -7.15 13.67
C LYS A 22 -1.85 -8.36 12.74
N ASN A 23 -0.73 -8.76 12.14
CA ASN A 23 -0.69 -9.90 11.23
C ASN A 23 -0.78 -11.23 12.01
N THR A 24 -1.77 -12.05 11.66
CA THR A 24 -2.00 -13.40 12.22
C THR A 24 -1.65 -14.51 11.21
N GLY A 25 -0.88 -14.19 10.18
CA GLY A 25 -0.56 -15.07 9.05
C GLY A 25 -1.44 -14.86 7.82
N ALA A 26 -2.24 -13.79 7.78
CA ALA A 26 -3.07 -13.46 6.64
C ALA A 26 -2.21 -12.87 5.51
N PRO A 27 -2.45 -13.25 4.23
CA PRO A 27 -1.79 -12.60 3.11
C PRO A 27 -2.39 -11.20 2.90
N GLY A 28 -1.51 -10.22 2.72
CA GLY A 28 -1.85 -8.82 2.50
C GLY A 28 -0.60 -7.93 2.44
N GLY A 29 -0.78 -6.66 2.06
CA GLY A 29 0.29 -5.67 2.05
C GLY A 29 0.62 -5.16 3.45
N GLY A 30 1.91 -4.98 3.75
CA GLY A 30 2.42 -4.51 5.04
C GLY A 30 2.86 -3.04 5.00
N PRO A 31 3.03 -2.38 6.16
CA PRO A 31 3.56 -1.03 6.23
C PRO A 31 5.08 -1.05 6.10
N PHE A 32 5.62 -0.33 5.12
CA PHE A 32 7.06 -0.21 4.94
C PHE A 32 7.47 1.22 4.61
N ILE A 33 8.71 1.55 4.93
CA ILE A 33 9.40 2.73 4.40
C ILE A 33 10.08 2.28 3.12
N ILE A 34 9.89 3.03 2.04
CA ILE A 34 10.65 2.85 0.80
C ILE A 34 11.46 4.10 0.51
N ASN A 35 12.63 3.87 -0.08
CA ASN A 35 13.48 4.90 -0.66
C ASN A 35 13.27 4.86 -2.17
N ASP A 36 12.91 6.00 -2.75
CA ASP A 36 12.83 6.12 -4.20
C ASP A 36 14.21 6.31 -4.84
N GLU A 37 14.25 6.40 -6.17
CA GLU A 37 15.46 6.61 -6.95
C GLU A 37 16.16 7.96 -6.68
N ASN A 38 15.43 8.93 -6.15
CA ASN A 38 15.93 10.24 -5.77
C ASN A 38 16.44 10.27 -4.32
N GLY A 39 16.26 9.18 -3.57
CA GLY A 39 16.63 9.06 -2.16
C GLY A 39 15.58 9.63 -1.20
N ASP A 40 14.36 9.90 -1.68
CA ASP A 40 13.26 10.35 -0.83
C ASP A 40 12.60 9.13 -0.13
N GLU A 41 12.39 9.26 1.18
CA GLU A 41 11.71 8.25 1.98
C GLU A 41 10.19 8.47 2.00
N SER A 42 9.41 7.40 1.79
CA SER A 42 7.96 7.45 1.93
C SER A 42 7.37 6.18 2.56
N LEU A 43 6.23 6.34 3.20
CA LEU A 43 5.47 5.24 3.80
C LEU A 43 4.51 4.62 2.75
N GLN A 44 4.64 3.32 2.51
CA GLN A 44 3.83 2.58 1.52
C GLN A 44 3.34 1.23 2.04
N ILE A 45 2.31 0.68 1.37
CA ILE A 45 1.67 -0.59 1.74
C ILE A 45 2.21 -1.70 0.83
N ILE A 46 3.43 -2.19 1.08
CA ILE A 46 4.12 -3.10 0.15
C ILE A 46 3.55 -4.51 0.19
N GLU A 47 3.30 -5.10 -0.98
CA GLU A 47 2.87 -6.49 -1.14
C GLU A 47 4.06 -7.42 -1.39
N SER A 48 3.90 -8.72 -1.10
CA SER A 48 4.99 -9.70 -1.25
C SER A 48 5.51 -9.80 -2.68
N ALA A 49 4.67 -9.53 -3.68
CA ALA A 49 5.04 -9.52 -5.10
C ALA A 49 6.03 -8.39 -5.46
N GLN A 50 6.14 -7.37 -4.62
CA GLN A 50 7.06 -6.24 -4.80
C GLN A 50 8.40 -6.45 -4.09
N VAL A 51 8.58 -7.56 -3.38
CA VAL A 51 9.76 -7.82 -2.54
C VAL A 51 10.56 -8.97 -3.13
N ASN A 52 11.87 -8.77 -3.28
CA ASN A 52 12.77 -9.84 -3.69
C ASN A 52 13.06 -10.79 -2.52
N MET A 53 12.29 -11.86 -2.41
CA MET A 53 12.44 -12.87 -1.34
C MET A 53 13.76 -13.66 -1.43
N ASN A 54 14.49 -13.58 -2.55
CA ASN A 54 15.81 -14.18 -2.69
C ASN A 54 16.92 -13.27 -2.14
N ASP A 55 16.64 -11.99 -1.90
CA ASP A 55 17.54 -11.07 -1.22
C ASP A 55 17.37 -11.21 0.31
N PRO A 56 18.38 -11.72 1.05
CA PRO A 56 18.27 -11.92 2.49
C PRO A 56 17.99 -10.62 3.27
N SER A 57 18.43 -9.46 2.75
CA SER A 57 18.22 -8.17 3.40
C SER A 57 16.75 -7.74 3.32
N GLN A 58 16.16 -7.81 2.12
CA GLN A 58 14.75 -7.51 1.92
C GLN A 58 13.85 -8.51 2.63
N LYS A 59 14.18 -9.80 2.56
CA LYS A 59 13.47 -10.85 3.29
C LYS A 59 13.44 -10.59 4.79
N LYS A 60 14.57 -10.18 5.39
CA LYS A 60 14.65 -9.83 6.81
C LYS A 60 13.73 -8.65 7.17
N ILE A 61 13.68 -7.62 6.32
CA ILE A 61 12.80 -6.46 6.52
C ILE A 61 11.33 -6.89 6.42
N TRP A 62 10.98 -7.67 5.40
CA TRP A 62 9.65 -8.23 5.22
C TRP A 62 9.19 -9.03 6.43
N ASP A 63 10.01 -9.98 6.88
CA ASP A 63 9.73 -10.86 8.01
C ASP A 63 9.64 -10.11 9.36
N SER A 64 10.14 -8.86 9.43
CA SER A 64 10.02 -8.00 10.61
C SER A 64 8.68 -7.27 10.73
N SER A 65 7.87 -7.28 9.66
CA SER A 65 6.58 -6.61 9.66
C SER A 65 5.57 -7.31 10.57
N THR A 66 4.97 -6.55 11.47
CA THR A 66 4.03 -7.05 12.49
C THR A 66 2.57 -6.81 12.14
N HIS A 67 2.29 -6.01 11.11
CA HIS A 67 0.95 -5.56 10.74
C HIS A 67 0.72 -5.71 9.23
N PHE A 68 -0.54 -5.76 8.82
CA PHE A 68 -0.95 -5.66 7.41
C PHE A 68 -2.13 -4.71 7.28
N ASN A 69 -2.35 -4.18 6.08
CA ASN A 69 -3.48 -3.32 5.78
C ASN A 69 -4.72 -4.17 5.42
N PRO A 70 -5.85 -4.03 6.14
CA PRO A 70 -7.09 -4.73 5.85
C PRO A 70 -7.93 -4.06 4.75
N VAL A 71 -7.36 -3.13 3.97
CA VAL A 71 -8.08 -2.26 3.01
C VAL A 71 -8.98 -1.21 3.68
N ASP A 72 -8.74 -0.92 4.96
CA ASP A 72 -9.38 0.19 5.66
C ASP A 72 -8.56 1.47 5.43
N ILE A 73 -9.04 2.34 4.54
CA ILE A 73 -8.34 3.56 4.12
C ILE A 73 -9.32 4.73 4.05
N VAL A 74 -8.97 5.82 4.74
CA VAL A 74 -9.65 7.11 4.65
C VAL A 74 -8.79 8.06 3.83
N CYS A 75 -9.37 8.65 2.78
CA CYS A 75 -8.68 9.54 1.86
C CYS A 75 -9.15 10.99 2.02
N TYR A 76 -8.19 11.93 1.99
CA TYR A 76 -8.44 13.37 1.96
C TYR A 76 -7.82 13.98 0.69
N PRO A 77 -8.61 14.16 -0.39
CA PRO A 77 -8.12 14.60 -1.70
C PRO A 77 -8.12 16.13 -1.88
N TYR A 78 -8.07 16.89 -0.78
CA TYR A 78 -8.16 18.35 -0.81
C TYR A 78 -6.87 18.98 -0.26
N ASN A 79 -6.53 20.16 -0.77
CA ASN A 79 -5.41 20.96 -0.28
C ASN A 79 -5.79 21.70 1.02
N TYR A 80 -4.82 22.43 1.58
CA TYR A 80 -4.98 23.20 2.82
C TYR A 80 -5.99 24.36 2.73
N VAL A 81 -6.40 24.79 1.52
CA VAL A 81 -7.45 25.79 1.30
C VAL A 81 -8.80 25.18 0.88
N GLY A 82 -8.90 23.85 0.84
CA GLY A 82 -10.14 23.13 0.52
C GLY A 82 -10.39 22.90 -0.98
N GLU A 83 -9.42 23.16 -1.84
CA GLU A 83 -9.52 22.84 -3.27
C GLU A 83 -9.13 21.39 -3.53
N LYS A 84 -9.80 20.75 -4.49
CA LYS A 84 -9.53 19.35 -4.82
C LYS A 84 -8.25 19.24 -5.66
N PHE A 85 -7.38 18.31 -5.28
CA PHE A 85 -6.22 17.95 -6.09
C PHE A 85 -6.64 17.20 -7.36
N ASN A 86 -5.89 17.40 -8.44
CA ASN A 86 -5.88 16.45 -9.54
C ASN A 86 -5.05 15.23 -9.14
N LEU A 87 -5.72 14.12 -8.83
CA LEU A 87 -5.07 12.93 -8.28
C LEU A 87 -4.10 12.26 -9.25
N LEU A 88 -4.26 12.51 -10.56
CA LEU A 88 -3.36 11.98 -11.58
C LEU A 88 -1.93 12.53 -11.45
N ASP A 89 -1.78 13.70 -10.84
CA ASP A 89 -0.47 14.33 -10.60
C ASP A 89 0.31 13.66 -9.46
N TYR A 90 -0.32 12.72 -8.74
CA TYR A 90 0.23 12.03 -7.57
C TYR A 90 0.36 10.50 -7.76
N ILE A 91 0.34 10.04 -9.01
CA ILE A 91 0.55 8.64 -9.39
C ILE A 91 2.05 8.38 -9.54
N MET A 92 2.51 7.24 -9.00
CA MET A 92 3.88 6.76 -9.16
C MET A 92 3.94 5.80 -10.35
N THR A 93 4.24 6.32 -11.54
CA THR A 93 4.11 5.60 -12.82
C THR A 93 5.29 4.68 -13.14
N ASP A 94 6.43 4.93 -12.53
CA ASP A 94 7.69 4.19 -12.65
C ASP A 94 7.67 2.85 -11.89
N THR A 95 6.74 2.68 -10.95
CA THR A 95 6.63 1.43 -10.21
C THR A 95 5.90 0.37 -11.03
N TYR A 96 6.44 -0.84 -11.03
CA TYR A 96 5.86 -2.05 -11.62
C TYR A 96 6.36 -3.28 -10.88
N PHE A 97 5.66 -4.40 -11.02
CA PHE A 97 6.13 -5.72 -10.60
C PHE A 97 5.88 -6.75 -11.70
N ILE A 98 6.68 -7.81 -11.70
CA ILE A 98 6.53 -8.93 -12.62
C ILE A 98 5.81 -10.04 -11.88
N SER A 99 4.73 -10.56 -12.48
CA SER A 99 3.99 -11.70 -11.94
C SER A 99 3.99 -12.87 -12.92
N ASP A 100 4.10 -14.08 -12.38
CA ASP A 100 3.88 -15.31 -13.13
C ASP A 100 2.36 -15.53 -13.31
N LYS A 101 1.92 -15.64 -14.56
CA LYS A 101 0.53 -15.95 -14.90
C LYS A 101 0.45 -17.12 -15.86
N SER A 102 -0.65 -17.86 -15.82
CA SER A 102 -0.97 -18.85 -16.83
C SER A 102 -2.05 -18.30 -17.76
N PHE A 103 -1.76 -18.20 -19.05
CA PHE A 103 -2.73 -17.84 -20.07
C PHE A 103 -2.87 -18.97 -21.09
N LYS A 104 -4.06 -19.57 -21.15
CA LYS A 104 -4.37 -20.71 -22.03
C LYS A 104 -3.40 -21.89 -21.87
N GLY A 105 -3.00 -22.18 -20.62
CA GLY A 105 -2.10 -23.29 -20.29
C GLY A 105 -0.63 -23.03 -20.64
N LYS A 106 -0.26 -21.79 -20.96
CA LYS A 106 1.13 -21.37 -21.09
C LYS A 106 1.48 -20.41 -19.97
N ASP A 107 2.65 -20.63 -19.38
CA ASP A 107 3.22 -19.70 -18.41
C ASP A 107 3.71 -18.45 -19.15
N ILE A 108 3.33 -17.30 -18.61
CA ILE A 108 3.68 -15.97 -19.11
C ILE A 108 4.17 -15.12 -17.95
N LEU A 109 5.08 -14.20 -18.25
CA LEU A 109 5.45 -13.12 -17.33
C LEU A 109 4.59 -11.91 -17.67
N ALA A 110 3.84 -11.42 -16.69
CA ALA A 110 3.03 -10.21 -16.82
C ALA A 110 3.72 -9.06 -16.08
N LEU A 111 3.90 -7.93 -16.79
CA LEU A 111 4.30 -6.67 -16.19
C LEU A 111 3.04 -5.96 -15.68
N GLU A 112 2.95 -5.71 -14.39
CA GLU A 112 1.81 -5.04 -13.77
C GLU A 112 2.24 -3.76 -13.09
N HIS A 113 1.49 -2.69 -13.33
CA HIS A 113 1.59 -1.52 -12.47
C HIS A 113 1.01 -1.87 -11.09
N PRO A 114 1.64 -1.41 -9.99
CA PRO A 114 1.11 -1.59 -8.65
C PRO A 114 -0.33 -1.08 -8.59
N GLY A 115 -1.15 -1.82 -7.83
CA GLY A 115 -2.58 -1.57 -7.72
C GLY A 115 -2.94 -0.24 -7.05
N LEU A 116 -4.22 -0.15 -6.68
CA LEU A 116 -4.92 1.07 -6.26
C LEU A 116 -4.24 1.90 -5.17
N TRP A 117 -3.51 1.29 -4.22
CA TRP A 117 -2.81 2.04 -3.16
C TRP A 117 -1.40 2.48 -3.58
N ASN A 118 -0.50 1.59 -3.97
CA ASN A 118 0.90 2.00 -4.18
C ASN A 118 1.13 2.67 -5.53
N GLY A 119 0.39 2.27 -6.57
CA GLY A 119 0.52 2.90 -7.89
C GLY A 119 -0.22 4.22 -7.96
N ALA A 120 -1.54 4.15 -7.78
CA ALA A 120 -2.40 5.32 -7.95
C ALA A 120 -2.28 6.34 -6.80
N MET A 121 -1.70 5.96 -5.65
CA MET A 121 -1.47 6.86 -4.51
C MET A 121 -0.01 6.92 -4.06
N GLY A 122 0.96 6.59 -4.93
CA GLY A 122 2.37 6.50 -4.55
C GLY A 122 2.95 7.79 -3.98
N TYR A 123 2.52 8.96 -4.47
CA TYR A 123 2.98 10.25 -3.97
C TYR A 123 2.08 10.90 -2.91
N TRP A 124 1.11 10.16 -2.36
CA TRP A 124 0.26 10.66 -1.28
C TRP A 124 0.98 10.66 0.06
N LEU A 125 0.60 11.60 0.94
CA LEU A 125 0.99 11.54 2.34
C LEU A 125 0.29 10.37 3.01
N THR A 126 1.06 9.46 3.57
CA THR A 126 0.55 8.23 4.18
C THR A 126 0.72 8.27 5.69
N ILE A 127 -0.36 7.98 6.40
CA ILE A 127 -0.37 7.84 7.85
C ILE A 127 -0.86 6.44 8.18
N PHE A 128 -0.06 5.67 8.89
CA PHE A 128 -0.46 4.36 9.40
C PHE A 128 -1.03 4.49 10.81
N VAL A 129 -2.20 3.88 11.02
CA VAL A 129 -2.88 3.87 12.32
C VAL A 129 -3.13 2.42 12.71
N ASN A 130 -2.67 2.01 13.87
CA ASN A 130 -3.01 0.69 14.40
C ASN A 130 -4.50 0.65 14.77
N VAL A 131 -5.24 -0.33 14.24
CA VAL A 131 -6.66 -0.52 14.50
C VAL A 131 -6.93 -1.93 15.05
N PRO A 132 -8.00 -2.13 15.84
CA PRO A 132 -8.33 -3.46 16.38
C PRO A 132 -8.56 -4.49 15.28
N LEU A 133 -8.09 -5.73 15.47
CA LEU A 133 -8.32 -6.82 14.49
C LEU A 133 -9.81 -7.04 14.18
N THR A 134 -10.70 -6.73 15.13
CA THR A 134 -12.15 -6.84 14.96
C THR A 134 -12.73 -5.94 13.86
N THR A 135 -12.01 -4.91 13.41
CA THR A 135 -12.44 -4.10 12.25
C THR A 135 -12.21 -4.83 10.92
N PHE A 136 -11.52 -5.97 10.93
CA PHE A 136 -11.23 -6.76 9.74
C PHE A 136 -11.93 -8.12 9.79
N ASN A 137 -12.96 -8.29 8.96
CA ASN A 137 -13.69 -9.56 8.77
C ASN A 137 -13.73 -9.88 7.26
N PRO A 138 -12.63 -10.40 6.68
CA PRO A 138 -12.58 -10.70 5.25
C PRO A 138 -13.34 -12.00 4.94
N VAL A 139 -13.90 -12.06 3.72
CA VAL A 139 -14.45 -13.29 3.15
C VAL A 139 -13.66 -13.62 1.89
N LYS A 140 -12.80 -14.64 1.94
CA LYS A 140 -11.98 -15.12 0.81
C LYS A 140 -12.50 -16.45 0.26
N GLU A 141 -12.97 -17.32 1.14
CA GLU A 141 -13.59 -18.61 0.83
C GLU A 141 -15.00 -18.69 1.41
N LEU A 142 -15.83 -19.60 0.89
CA LEU A 142 -17.21 -19.78 1.37
C LEU A 142 -17.29 -20.05 2.88
N LYS A 143 -16.30 -20.78 3.43
CA LYS A 143 -16.23 -21.11 4.87
C LYS A 143 -16.04 -19.87 5.75
N ASP A 144 -15.49 -18.78 5.22
CA ASP A 144 -15.22 -17.57 6.00
C ASP A 144 -16.53 -16.89 6.43
N LEU A 145 -17.64 -17.11 5.71
CA LEU A 145 -18.98 -16.64 6.11
C LEU A 145 -19.49 -17.28 7.41
N LEU A 146 -18.92 -18.42 7.83
CA LEU A 146 -19.28 -19.07 9.09
C LEU A 146 -18.59 -18.44 10.30
N ASN A 147 -17.68 -17.48 10.09
CA ASN A 147 -17.04 -16.76 11.20
C ASN A 147 -18.07 -15.94 11.97
N GLU A 148 -17.88 -15.83 13.29
CA GLU A 148 -18.81 -15.14 14.20
C GLU A 148 -19.13 -13.71 13.75
N GLY A 149 -18.16 -13.00 13.16
CA GLY A 149 -18.33 -11.64 12.64
C GLY A 149 -19.31 -11.50 11.47
N HIS A 150 -19.80 -12.59 10.87
CA HIS A 150 -20.75 -12.60 9.76
C HIS A 150 -22.09 -13.27 10.07
N CYS A 151 -22.22 -13.89 11.26
CA CYS A 151 -23.39 -14.69 11.64
C CYS A 151 -24.42 -13.92 12.49
N SER A 152 -24.43 -12.59 12.43
CA SER A 152 -25.35 -11.70 13.16
C SER A 152 -26.59 -11.32 12.35
#